data_AF-A0A8D0G4L5-F1
#
_entry.id   AF-A0A8D0G4L5-F1
#
_cell.length_a   1.000
_cell.length_b   1.000
_cell.length_c   1.000
_cell.angle_alpha   90.00
_cell.angle_beta   90.00
_cell.angle_gamma   90.00
#
_symmetry.space_group_name_H-M   'P 1'
#
loop_
_entity.id
_entity.type
_entity.pdbx_description
1 polymer ?
#
loop_
_entity_poly.entity_id
_entity_poly.type
_entity_poly.pdbx_seq_one_letter_code
_entity_poly.pdbx_strand_id
1 'polypeptide(L)' 'MNDYQLQEDPQTKKKTFKRYAPRKDEEIYAEFKKFFFYSEAYKPLKYACETIIEQYEDEIFSLIAQEADYLADKLCSEKS' A
#
# COMPACT_ATOMS: atom_id res chain seq x y z
N MET A 1 -6.57 10.91 -4.80
CA MET A 1 -7.44 11.47 -3.75
C MET A 1 -8.87 10.97 -3.94
N ASN A 2 -9.12 9.66 -3.73
CA ASN A 2 -10.48 9.11 -3.80
C ASN A 2 -11.14 8.99 -2.42
N ASP A 3 -10.45 9.46 -1.39
CA ASP A 3 -10.83 9.23 -0.01
C ASP A 3 -11.87 10.25 0.49
N TYR A 4 -12.06 11.35 -0.22
CA TYR A 4 -12.93 12.47 0.19
C TYR A 4 -13.96 12.80 -0.89
N GLN A 5 -15.20 13.07 -0.46
CA GLN A 5 -16.27 13.57 -1.32
C GLN A 5 -16.89 14.82 -0.71
N LEU A 6 -17.19 15.81 -1.55
CA LEU A 6 -17.93 17.00 -1.15
C LEU A 6 -19.41 16.64 -0.93
N GLN A 7 -19.92 16.91 0.26
CA GLN A 7 -21.33 16.81 0.59
C GLN A 7 -21.89 18.18 0.93
N GLU A 8 -23.12 18.42 0.50
CA GLU A 8 -23.88 19.61 0.86
C GLU A 8 -25.07 19.20 1.72
N ASP A 9 -25.17 19.80 2.90
CA ASP A 9 -26.30 19.60 3.79
C ASP A 9 -27.58 20.15 3.10
N PRO A 10 -28.64 19.33 2.93
CA PRO A 10 -29.84 19.75 2.21
C PRO A 10 -30.63 20.86 2.92
N GLN A 11 -30.53 20.95 4.25
CA GLN A 11 -31.21 21.96 5.07
C GLN A 11 -30.37 23.22 5.22
N THR A 12 -29.09 23.08 5.55
CA THR A 12 -28.23 24.22 5.87
C THR A 12 -27.40 24.73 4.68
N LYS A 13 -27.40 24.00 3.55
CA LYS A 13 -26.58 24.27 2.35
C LYS A 13 -25.07 24.33 2.63
N LYS A 14 -24.65 23.85 3.80
CA LYS A 14 -23.26 23.87 4.22
C LYS A 14 -22.50 22.76 3.50
N LYS A 15 -21.37 23.14 2.89
CA LYS A 15 -20.48 22.22 2.18
C LYS A 15 -19.44 21.66 3.13
N THR A 16 -19.30 20.34 3.16
CA THR A 16 -18.31 19.63 3.98
C THR A 16 -17.66 18.52 3.15
N PHE A 17 -16.35 18.34 3.33
CA PHE A 17 -15.65 17.19 2.75
C PHE A 17 -15.72 16.03 3.73
N LYS A 18 -16.42 14.95 3.36
CA LYS A 18 -16.52 13.74 4.18
C LYS A 18 -15.57 12.68 3.63
N ARG A 19 -14.82 12.02 4.53
CA ARG A 19 -13.91 10.93 4.19
C ARG A 19 -14.67 9.60 4.13
N TYR A 20 -14.41 8.80 3.11
CA TYR A 20 -15.06 7.51 2.85
C TYR A 20 -14.09 6.32 2.88
N ALA A 21 -12.77 6.58 2.84
CA ALA A 21 -11.77 5.54 3.03
C ALA A 21 -11.39 5.40 4.53
N PRO A 22 -11.20 4.18 5.04
CA PRO A 22 -10.70 3.99 6.40
C PRO A 22 -9.26 4.48 6.57
N ARG A 23 -8.91 4.90 7.80
CA ARG A 23 -7.51 5.00 8.23
C ARG A 23 -7.07 3.61 8.69
N LYS A 24 -5.75 3.36 8.66
CA LYS A 24 -5.14 2.06 8.96
C LYS A 24 -5.63 1.44 10.29
N ASP A 25 -6.00 2.28 11.26
CA ASP A 25 -6.37 1.88 12.63
C ASP A 25 -7.81 2.29 13.04
N GLU A 26 -8.67 2.69 12.08
CA GLU A 26 -10.08 3.03 12.35
C GLU A 26 -11.01 1.92 11.85
N GLU A 27 -12.02 1.54 12.65
CA GLU A 27 -13.07 0.62 12.21
C GLU A 27 -13.83 1.20 11.00
N ILE A 28 -13.94 0.41 9.93
CA ILE A 28 -14.74 0.77 8.76
C ILE A 28 -16.21 0.71 9.14
N TYR A 29 -16.87 1.87 9.30
CA TYR A 29 -18.32 1.92 9.48
C TYR A 29 -19.03 1.15 8.37
N ALA A 30 -20.07 0.39 8.71
CA ALA A 30 -20.79 -0.47 7.76
C ALA A 30 -21.34 0.28 6.54
N GLU A 31 -21.63 1.58 6.68
CA GLU A 31 -22.04 2.46 5.57
C GLU A 31 -20.93 2.66 4.52
N PHE A 32 -19.66 2.60 4.90
CA PHE A 32 -18.51 2.77 4.02
C PHE A 32 -18.08 1.50 3.31
N LYS A 33 -18.46 0.31 3.81
CA LYS A 33 -18.26 -0.97 3.11
C LYS A 33 -19.04 -1.07 1.80
N LYS A 34 -20.04 -0.21 1.58
CA LYS A 34 -20.80 -0.12 0.32
C LYS A 34 -20.00 0.55 -0.81
N PHE A 35 -18.98 1.33 -0.45
CA PHE A 35 -18.11 2.00 -1.40
C PHE A 35 -16.80 1.21 -1.50
N PHE A 36 -16.80 0.20 -2.37
CA PHE A 36 -15.57 -0.51 -2.72
C PHE A 36 -14.69 0.41 -3.57
N PHE A 37 -13.70 1.05 -2.96
CA PHE A 37 -12.64 1.73 -3.69
C PHE A 37 -11.63 0.68 -4.17
N TYR A 38 -12.03 -0.14 -5.14
CA TYR A 38 -11.07 -0.82 -6.02
C TYR A 38 -10.42 0.27 -6.87
N SER A 39 -9.42 0.96 -6.33
CA SER A 39 -8.61 1.83 -7.17
C SER A 39 -7.77 0.91 -8.04
N GLU A 40 -8.10 0.84 -9.31
CA GLU A 40 -7.26 0.27 -10.38
C GLU A 40 -5.83 0.86 -10.41
N ALA A 41 -5.55 1.86 -9.57
CA ALA A 41 -4.24 2.41 -9.29
C ALA A 41 -3.18 1.36 -8.86
N TYR A 42 -3.59 0.20 -8.34
CA TYR A 42 -2.62 -0.88 -8.08
C TYR A 42 -2.17 -1.60 -9.37
N LYS A 43 -2.92 -1.51 -10.47
CA LYS A 43 -2.57 -2.20 -11.73
C LYS A 43 -1.29 -1.68 -12.37
N PRO A 44 -1.07 -0.36 -12.49
CA PRO A 44 0.23 0.15 -12.96
C PRO A 44 1.39 -0.30 -12.07
N LEU A 45 1.20 -0.29 -10.74
CA LEU A 45 2.23 -0.73 -9.80
C LEU A 45 2.50 -2.23 -9.92
N LYS A 46 1.45 -3.05 -10.03
CA LYS A 46 1.56 -4.49 -10.26
C LYS A 46 2.34 -4.78 -11.54
N TYR A 47 1.98 -4.14 -12.65
CA TYR A 47 2.66 -4.32 -13.93
C TYR A 47 4.13 -3.90 -13.87
N ALA A 48 4.43 -2.78 -13.21
CA ALA A 48 5.80 -2.33 -13.00
C ALA A 48 6.60 -3.34 -12.17
N CYS A 49 6.03 -3.87 -11.07
CA CYS A 49 6.68 -4.91 -10.26
C CYS A 49 6.93 -6.19 -11.05
N GLU A 50 5.92 -6.67 -11.81
CA GLU A 50 6.06 -7.85 -12.66
C GLU A 50 7.18 -7.66 -13.70
N THR A 51 7.22 -6.48 -14.33
CA THR A 51 8.24 -6.13 -15.33
C THR A 51 9.65 -6.07 -14.73
N ILE A 52 9.81 -5.49 -13.53
CA ILE A 52 11.10 -5.40 -12.85
C ILE A 52 11.60 -6.80 -12.46
N ILE A 53 10.72 -7.65 -11.91
CA ILE A 53 11.09 -9.02 -11.54
C ILE A 53 11.51 -9.81 -12.77
N GLU A 54 10.76 -9.74 -13.86
CA GLU A 54 11.08 -10.47 -15.10
C GLU A 54 12.40 -10.02 -15.73
N GLN A 55 12.71 -8.72 -15.70
CA GLN A 55 13.94 -8.19 -16.30
C GLN A 55 15.19 -8.42 -15.44
N TYR A 56 15.04 -8.45 -14.12
CA TYR A 56 16.16 -8.42 -13.18
C TYR A 56 16.17 -9.62 -12.22
N GLU A 57 15.54 -10.74 -12.60
CA GLU A 57 15.37 -11.93 -11.76
C GLU A 57 16.69 -12.39 -11.12
N ASP A 58 17.72 -12.66 -11.94
CA ASP A 58 19.01 -13.17 -11.49
C ASP A 58 19.77 -12.17 -10.59
N GLU A 59 19.72 -10.87 -10.92
CA GLU A 59 20.37 -9.81 -10.13
C GLU A 59 19.69 -9.66 -8.76
N ILE A 60 18.35 -9.71 -8.74
CA ILE A 60 17.56 -9.68 -7.50
C ILE A 60 17.90 -10.91 -6.64
N PHE A 61 17.98 -12.11 -7.23
CA PHE A 61 18.36 -13.31 -6.48
C PHE A 61 19.79 -13.23 -5.92
N SER A 62 20.74 -12.74 -6.72
CA SER A 62 22.12 -12.54 -6.29
C SER A 62 22.23 -11.57 -5.11
N LEU A 63 21.49 -10.45 -5.16
CA LEU A 63 21.44 -9.48 -4.06
C LEU A 63 20.84 -10.08 -2.78
N ILE A 64 19.72 -10.82 -2.90
CA ILE A 64 19.07 -11.47 -1.76
C ILE A 64 20.00 -12.51 -1.12
N ALA A 65 20.71 -13.30 -1.94
CA ALA A 65 21.67 -14.30 -1.45
C ALA A 65 22.84 -13.63 -0.71
N GLN A 66 23.43 -12.58 -1.31
CA GLN A 66 24.52 -11.81 -0.67
C GLN A 66 24.09 -11.18 0.66
N GLU A 67 22.88 -10.63 0.72
CA GLU A 67 22.38 -10.01 1.95
C GLU A 67 22.05 -11.04 3.03
N ALA A 68 21.59 -12.23 2.65
CA ALA A 68 21.40 -13.35 3.59
C ALA A 68 22.73 -13.81 4.20
N ASP A 69 23.78 -13.95 3.38
CA ASP A 69 25.12 -14.31 3.84
C ASP A 69 25.71 -13.20 4.74
N TYR A 70 25.60 -11.94 4.33
CA TYR A 70 26.02 -10.78 5.14
C TYR A 70 25.29 -10.73 6.49
N LEU A 71 23.99 -10.99 6.51
CA LEU A 71 23.20 -11.03 7.73
C LEU A 71 23.62 -12.19 8.63
N ALA A 72 23.86 -13.38 8.06
CA ALA A 72 24.33 -14.55 8.79
C ALA A 72 25.71 -14.30 9.42
N ASP A 73 26.63 -13.70 8.67
CA ASP A 73 27.97 -13.35 9.15
C ASP A 73 27.92 -12.35 10.31
N LYS A 74 27.07 -11.32 10.21
CA LYS A 74 26.89 -10.33 11.28
C LYS A 74 26.36 -10.97 12.57
N LEU A 75 25.32 -11.81 12.46
CA LEU A 75 24.71 -12.46 13.61
C LEU A 75 25.64 -13.50 14.26
N CYS A 76 26.43 -14.21 13.46
CA CYS A 76 27.34 -15.24 13.94
C CYS A 76 28.68 -14.69 14.47
N SER A 77 29.09 -13.49 14.04
CA SER A 77 30.31 -12.82 14.51
C SER A 77 30.13 -12.01 15.79
N GLU A 78 28.90 -11.65 16.17
CA GLU A 78 28.60 -10.96 17.44
C GLU A 78 28.75 -11.87 18.69
N LYS A 79 29.07 -13.16 18.52
CA LYS A 79 29.47 -14.07 19.61
C LYS A 79 30.99 -14.31 19.58
N SER A 80 31.76 -13.36 20.10
CA SER A 80 33.13 -13.60 20.59
C SER A 80 33.43 -12.67 21.76
#